data_AF-A0A7Y9XX93-F1
#
_entry.id   AF-A0A7Y9XX93-F1
#
_cell.length_a   1.000
_cell.length_b   1.000
_cell.length_c   1.000
_cell.angle_alpha   90.00
_cell.angle_beta   90.00
_cell.angle_gamma   90.00
#
_symmetry.space_group_name_H-M   'P 1'
#
loop_
_entity.id
_entity.type
_entity.pdbx_description
1 polymer ?
#
loop_
_entity_poly.entity_id
_entity_poly.type
_entity_poly.pdbx_seq_one_letter_code
_entity_poly.pdbx_strand_id
1 'polypeptide(L)' 'MTLTADQELWAVALWVEKHHGDEGDFYIAQQMDRLLEEGDFDGIAMWRQVGERFEALSKRATRPT' A
#
# COMPACT_ATOMS: atom_id res chain seq x y z
N MET A 1 12.38 16.99 -10.77
CA MET A 1 11.93 16.91 -9.36
C MET A 1 11.88 15.44 -9.00
N THR A 2 12.54 15.04 -7.92
CA THR A 2 12.41 13.68 -7.35
C THR A 2 11.18 13.64 -6.46
N LEU A 3 10.49 12.49 -6.41
CA LEU A 3 9.39 12.28 -5.48
C LEU A 3 9.92 12.36 -4.04
N THR A 4 9.10 12.84 -3.11
CA THR A 4 9.37 12.66 -1.68
C THR A 4 9.03 11.22 -1.28
N ALA A 5 9.61 10.73 -0.18
CA ALA A 5 9.30 9.40 0.35
C ALA A 5 7.78 9.18 0.56
N ASP A 6 7.08 10.20 1.04
CA ASP A 6 5.61 10.13 1.18
C ASP A 6 4.90 9.99 -0.18
N GLN A 7 5.35 10.75 -1.19
CA GLN A 7 4.78 10.65 -2.54
C GLN A 7 5.06 9.28 -3.19
N GLU A 8 6.21 8.67 -2.91
CA GLU A 8 6.53 7.31 -3.35
C GLU A 8 5.58 6.28 -2.71
N LEU A 9 5.29 6.41 -1.41
CA LEU A 9 4.32 5.53 -0.74
C LEU A 9 2.90 5.68 -1.33
N TRP A 10 2.48 6.91 -1.63
CA TRP A 10 1.20 7.14 -2.32
C TRP A 10 1.20 6.57 -3.75
N ALA A 11 2.33 6.65 -4.46
CA ALA A 11 2.45 6.07 -5.80
C ALA A 11 2.33 4.54 -5.75
N VAL A 12 2.93 3.88 -4.75
CA VAL A 12 2.78 2.43 -4.55
C VAL A 12 1.34 2.07 -4.19
N ALA A 13 0.69 2.80 -3.27
CA ALA A 13 -0.71 2.55 -2.92
C ALA A 13 -1.66 2.69 -4.13
N LEU A 14 -1.46 3.72 -4.96
CA LEU A 14 -2.20 3.90 -6.22
C LEU A 14 -1.91 2.79 -7.23
N TRP A 15 -0.68 2.30 -7.28
CA TRP A 15 -0.35 1.16 -8.14
C TRP A 15 -1.09 -0.10 -7.68
N VAL A 16 -1.13 -0.37 -6.37
CA VAL A 16 -1.87 -1.51 -5.81
C VAL A 16 -3.36 -1.40 -6.13
N GLU A 17 -3.98 -0.24 -5.91
CA GLU A 17 -5.39 -0.01 -6.23
C GLU A 17 -5.70 -0.25 -7.71
N LYS A 18 -4.85 0.22 -8.62
CA LYS A 18 -5.05 0.01 -10.06
C LYS A 18 -4.91 -1.44 -10.52
N HIS A 19 -4.07 -2.24 -9.86
CA HIS A 19 -3.75 -3.60 -10.33
C HIS A 19 -4.52 -4.68 -9.57
N HIS A 20 -4.89 -4.41 -8.31
CA HIS A 20 -5.52 -5.38 -7.42
C HIS A 20 -6.93 -4.97 -6.99
N GLY A 21 -7.33 -3.70 -7.15
CA GLY A 21 -8.67 -3.22 -6.81
C GLY A 21 -9.06 -3.60 -5.38
N ASP A 22 -10.22 -4.23 -5.22
CA ASP A 22 -10.74 -4.69 -3.91
C ASP A 22 -9.86 -5.74 -3.22
N GLU A 23 -8.99 -6.44 -3.97
CA GLU A 23 -8.04 -7.42 -3.40
C GLU A 23 -6.73 -6.78 -2.94
N GLY A 24 -6.60 -5.45 -3.01
CA GLY A 24 -5.37 -4.73 -2.65
C GLY A 24 -4.90 -4.97 -1.22
N ASP A 25 -5.83 -5.04 -0.25
CA ASP A 25 -5.51 -5.35 1.15
C ASP A 25 -4.88 -6.75 1.29
N PHE A 26 -5.40 -7.73 0.55
CA PHE A 26 -4.87 -9.10 0.55
C PHE A 26 -3.50 -9.16 -0.13
N TYR A 27 -3.30 -8.40 -1.21
CA TYR A 27 -1.99 -8.30 -1.85
C TYR A 27 -0.93 -7.69 -0.92
N ILE A 28 -1.28 -6.60 -0.21
CA ILE A 28 -0.39 -5.94 0.76
C ILE A 28 0.00 -6.91 1.89
N ALA A 29 -0.97 -7.67 2.42
CA ALA A 29 -0.70 -8.68 3.44
C ALA A 29 0.29 -9.75 2.95
N GLN A 30 0.13 -10.26 1.72
CA GLN A 30 1.05 -11.23 1.13
C GLN A 30 2.47 -10.67 0.97
N GLN A 31 2.63 -9.38 0.64
CA GLN A 31 3.97 -8.78 0.57
C GLN A 31 4.63 -8.71 1.96
N MET A 32 3.84 -8.39 3.00
CA MET A 32 4.33 -8.39 4.37
C MET A 32 4.71 -9.79 4.87
N ASP A 33 3.92 -10.82 4.53
CA ASP A 33 4.22 -12.22 4.87
C ASP A 33 5.52 -12.68 4.21
N ARG A 34 5.70 -12.37 2.92
CA ARG A 34 6.96 -12.68 2.22
C ARG A 34 8.17 -12.01 2.89
N LEU A 35 8.06 -10.74 3.25
CA LEU A 35 9.16 -10.02 3.90
C LEU A 35 9.44 -10.54 5.31
N LEU A 36 8.42 -11.06 6.00
CA LEU A 36 8.59 -11.73 7.28
C LEU A 36 9.41 -13.02 7.14
N GLU A 37 9.18 -13.81 6.09
CA GLU A 37 9.99 -14.99 5.78
C GLU A 37 11.46 -14.63 5.49
N GLU A 38 11.68 -13.46 4.88
CA GLU A 38 13.01 -12.91 4.58
C GLU A 38 13.66 -12.21 5.80
N GLY A 39 12.90 -11.97 6.88
CA GLY A 39 13.36 -11.24 8.08
C GLY A 39 13.49 -9.72 7.88
N ASP A 40 12.90 -9.15 6.82
CA ASP A 40 12.96 -7.74 6.49
C ASP A 40 11.83 -6.94 7.18
N PHE A 41 12.07 -6.58 8.43
CA PHE A 41 11.11 -5.80 9.23
C PHE A 41 10.95 -4.35 8.77
N ASP A 42 11.98 -3.76 8.15
CA ASP A 42 11.91 -2.40 7.60
C ASP A 42 11.00 -2.37 6.38
N GLY A 43 11.11 -3.38 5.51
CA GLY A 43 10.18 -3.62 4.41
C GLY A 43 8.74 -3.77 4.89
N ILE A 44 8.51 -4.56 5.94
CA ILE A 44 7.17 -4.71 6.56
C ILE A 44 6.64 -3.36 7.04
N ALA A 45 7.48 -2.54 7.69
CA ALA A 45 7.09 -1.21 8.16
C ALA A 45 6.74 -0.26 7.00
N MET A 46 7.42 -0.39 5.86
CA MET A 46 7.09 0.34 4.64
C MET A 46 5.72 -0.10 4.07
N TRP A 47 5.48 -1.40 3.96
CA TRP A 47 4.20 -1.93 3.45
C TRP A 47 3.01 -1.61 4.35
N ARG A 48 3.20 -1.51 5.66
CA ARG A 48 2.16 -0.98 6.57
C ARG A 48 1.75 0.45 6.20
N GLN A 49 2.73 1.32 5.91
CA GLN A 49 2.45 2.69 5.48
C GLN A 49 1.77 2.76 4.10
N VAL A 50 2.07 1.82 3.21
CA VAL A 50 1.33 1.66 1.94
C VAL A 50 -0.13 1.28 2.23
N GLY A 51 -0.38 0.34 3.16
CA GLY A 51 -1.72 -0.06 3.59
C GLY A 51 -2.56 1.09 4.13
N GLU A 52 -2.00 1.94 4.97
CA GLU A 52 -2.69 3.15 5.48
C GLU A 52 -3.16 4.07 4.35
N ARG A 53 -2.32 4.26 3.32
CA ARG A 53 -2.64 5.10 2.15
C ARG A 53 -3.65 4.43 1.24
N PHE A 54 -3.53 3.11 1.05
CA PHE A 54 -4.50 2.32 0.29
C PHE A 54 -5.90 2.41 0.93
N GLU A 55 -6.02 2.23 2.24
CA GLU A 55 -7.28 2.40 2.96
C GLU A 55 -7.86 3.82 2.78
N ALA A 56 -7.00 4.84 2.77
CA ALA A 56 -7.41 6.22 2.52
C ALA A 56 -7.90 6.46 1.08
N LEU A 57 -7.34 5.77 0.08
CA LEU A 57 -7.86 5.78 -1.30
C LEU A 57 -9.24 5.13 -1.37
N SER A 58 -9.42 3.94 -0.77
CA SER A 58 -10.69 3.22 -0.76
C SER A 58 -11.81 4.03 -0.11
N LYS A 59 -11.54 4.66 1.04
CA LYS A 59 -12.51 5.55 1.72
C LYS A 59 -12.93 6.76 0.89
N ARG A 60 -12.04 7.28 0.03
CA ARG A 60 -12.36 8.39 -0.88
C ARG A 60 -13.23 7.92 -2.04
N ALA A 61 -13.00 6.72 -2.56
CA ALA A 61 -13.79 6.15 -3.65
C ALA A 61 -15.24 5.82 -3.22
N THR A 62 -15.45 5.42 -1.96
CA THR A 62 -16.77 4.99 -1.46
C THR A 62 -17.67 6.12 -0.94
N ARG A 63 -17.25 7.40 -1.00
CA ARG A 63 -18.06 8.52 -0.47
C ARG A 63 -19.07 8.98 -1.54
N PRO A 64 -20.40 8.84 -1.33
CA PRO A 64 -21.39 9.33 -2.29
C PRO A 64 -21.40 10.86 -2.29
N THR A 65 -21.39 11.46 -3.49
CA THR A 65 -21.60 12.91 -3.71
C THR A 65 -23.02 13.33 -3.40
#